data_AF-A0A1S0TVB5-F1
#
_entry.id   AF-A0A1S0TVB5-F1
#
_cell.length_a   1.000
_cell.length_b   1.000
_cell.length_c   1.000
_cell.angle_alpha   90.00
_cell.angle_beta   90.00
_cell.angle_gamma   90.00
#
_symmetry.space_group_name_H-M   'P 1'
#
loop_
_entity.id
_entity.type
_entity.pdbx_description
1 polymer ?
#
loop_
_entity_poly.entity_id
_entity_poly.type
_entity_poly.pdbx_seq_one_letter_code
_entity_poly.pdbx_strand_id
1 'polypeptide(L)'
;MLRAEAEKSDSEQGKVLTKKANKPLMERKRRARINKCLLEMRQMLVDDNRNGSPNYSKWEKADILEMSVDYIRQLKRRIAVNSKAKQPFSLPYFVDGFSNCVREMQNYTLLEKWSADMREYNSRLTSHLTARLQLFLNEPIMKVTVKQQ
;
A
#
# COMPACT_ATOMS: atom_id res chain seq x y z
N MET A 1 -15.31 -66.47 -48.21
CA MET A 1 -15.44 -65.04 -47.91
C MET A 1 -14.71 -64.77 -46.60
N LEU A 2 -13.76 -63.83 -46.64
CA LEU A 2 -12.70 -63.66 -45.66
C LEU A 2 -13.15 -62.95 -44.37
N ARG A 3 -12.61 -63.47 -43.27
CA ARG A 3 -12.35 -62.95 -41.92
C ARG A 3 -12.41 -61.41 -41.77
N ALA A 4 -13.18 -60.92 -40.78
CA ALA A 4 -13.04 -59.58 -40.21
C ALA A 4 -12.89 -59.74 -38.69
N GLU A 5 -11.67 -59.54 -38.20
CA GLU A 5 -11.28 -59.73 -36.80
C GLU A 5 -11.65 -58.54 -35.93
N ALA A 6 -11.83 -58.86 -34.66
CA ALA A 6 -12.15 -57.99 -33.55
C ALA A 6 -11.02 -56.99 -33.26
N GLU A 7 -11.33 -55.70 -33.32
CA GLU A 7 -10.57 -54.66 -32.63
C GLU A 7 -11.53 -53.63 -32.03
N LYS A 8 -12.11 -53.94 -30.87
CA LYS A 8 -12.73 -52.91 -30.03
C LYS A 8 -12.80 -53.32 -28.57
N SER A 9 -11.66 -53.54 -27.94
CA SER A 9 -11.60 -53.74 -26.49
C SER A 9 -10.21 -53.38 -25.93
N ASP A 10 -9.85 -52.09 -25.92
CA ASP A 10 -8.76 -51.64 -25.02
C ASP A 10 -8.81 -50.15 -24.62
N SER A 11 -9.69 -49.33 -25.20
CA SER A 11 -9.67 -47.88 -24.99
C SER A 11 -10.53 -47.34 -23.84
N GLU A 12 -11.29 -48.19 -23.14
CA GLU A 12 -12.14 -47.76 -22.01
C GLU A 12 -11.57 -48.08 -20.62
N GLN A 13 -10.62 -49.02 -20.49
CA GLN A 13 -10.05 -49.37 -19.18
C GLN A 13 -8.91 -48.42 -18.76
N GLY A 14 -8.16 -47.83 -19.70
CA GLY A 14 -7.08 -46.86 -19.43
C GLY A 14 -7.53 -45.47 -18.95
N LYS A 15 -8.76 -45.04 -19.24
CA LYS A 15 -9.28 -43.71 -18.84
C LYS A 15 -9.76 -43.63 -17.39
N VAL A 16 -10.11 -44.75 -16.78
CA VAL A 16 -10.63 -44.78 -15.40
C VAL A 16 -9.49 -44.82 -14.37
N LEU A 17 -8.39 -45.52 -14.67
CA LEU A 17 -7.20 -45.61 -13.81
C LEU A 17 -6.44 -44.27 -13.75
N THR A 18 -6.35 -43.54 -14.87
CA THR A 18 -5.69 -42.22 -14.92
C THR A 18 -6.45 -41.14 -14.16
N LYS A 19 -7.79 -41.12 -14.17
CA LYS A 19 -8.59 -40.21 -13.32
C LYS A 19 -8.45 -40.52 -11.82
N LYS A 20 -8.28 -41.79 -11.44
CA LYS A 20 -8.10 -42.22 -10.04
C LYS A 20 -6.66 -42.00 -9.54
N ALA A 21 -5.64 -42.10 -10.40
CA ALA A 21 -4.23 -41.86 -10.09
C ALA A 21 -3.80 -40.39 -10.21
N ASN A 22 -4.46 -39.58 -11.04
CA ASN A 22 -4.14 -38.15 -11.16
C ASN A 22 -4.65 -37.33 -9.96
N LYS A 23 -5.76 -37.72 -9.33
CA LYS A 23 -6.26 -37.08 -8.10
C LYS A 23 -5.23 -37.10 -6.95
N PRO A 24 -4.61 -38.25 -6.59
CA PRO A 24 -3.58 -38.26 -5.54
C PRO A 24 -2.31 -37.51 -5.95
N LEU A 25 -1.94 -37.48 -7.23
CA LEU A 25 -0.81 -36.68 -7.72
C LEU A 25 -1.08 -35.17 -7.60
N MET A 26 -2.27 -34.73 -8.00
CA MET A 26 -2.69 -33.32 -7.89
C MET A 26 -2.82 -32.89 -6.43
N GLU A 27 -3.31 -33.77 -5.56
CA GLU A 27 -3.33 -33.57 -4.12
C GLU A 27 -1.92 -33.41 -3.55
N ARG A 28 -0.97 -34.27 -3.96
CA ARG A 28 0.43 -34.18 -3.55
C ARG A 28 1.05 -32.84 -3.98
N LYS A 29 0.78 -32.39 -5.21
CA LYS A 29 1.24 -31.08 -5.71
C LYS A 29 0.59 -29.93 -4.93
N ARG A 30 -0.70 -30.02 -4.59
CA ARG A 30 -1.39 -29.03 -3.75
C ARG A 30 -0.76 -28.95 -2.36
N ARG A 31 -0.55 -30.09 -1.70
CA ARG A 31 0.09 -30.19 -0.36
C ARG A 31 1.50 -29.61 -0.36
N ALA A 32 2.29 -29.88 -1.40
CA ALA A 32 3.61 -29.29 -1.56
C ALA A 32 3.57 -27.76 -1.65
N ARG A 33 2.63 -27.19 -2.42
CA ARG A 33 2.45 -25.74 -2.48
C ARG A 33 2.05 -25.15 -1.13
N ILE A 34 1.09 -25.76 -0.43
CA ILE A 34 0.65 -25.28 0.89
C ILE A 34 1.82 -25.28 1.88
N ASN A 35 2.59 -26.37 1.93
CA ASN A 35 3.75 -26.45 2.82
C ASN A 35 4.83 -25.41 2.47
N LYS A 36 5.06 -25.15 1.18
CA LYS A 36 5.99 -24.10 0.74
C LYS A 36 5.54 -22.72 1.25
N CYS A 37 4.27 -22.36 1.05
CA CYS A 37 3.73 -21.08 1.52
C CYS A 37 3.79 -20.97 3.05
N LEU A 38 3.51 -22.04 3.80
CA LEU A 38 3.61 -22.04 5.26
C LEU A 38 5.05 -21.82 5.75
N LEU A 39 6.05 -22.36 5.04
CA LEU A 39 7.46 -22.14 5.36
C LEU A 39 7.88 -20.69 5.11
N GLU A 40 7.51 -20.13 3.96
CA GLU A 40 7.78 -18.73 3.63
C GLU A 40 7.11 -17.78 4.62
N MET A 41 5.85 -18.07 4.99
CA MET A 41 5.08 -17.33 5.98
C MET A 41 5.75 -17.35 7.35
N ARG A 42 6.22 -18.52 7.80
CA ARG A 42 7.01 -18.63 9.04
C ARG A 42 8.29 -17.80 8.98
N GLN A 43 9.02 -17.83 7.87
CA GLN A 43 10.26 -17.05 7.74
C GLN A 43 10.00 -15.54 7.87
N MET A 44 8.99 -15.02 7.17
CA MET A 44 8.60 -13.60 7.27
C MET A 44 8.22 -13.19 8.69
N LEU A 45 7.52 -14.06 9.43
CA LEU A 45 7.16 -13.82 10.83
C LEU A 45 8.38 -13.80 11.76
N VAL A 46 9.37 -14.66 11.52
CA VAL A 46 10.61 -14.70 12.31
C VAL A 46 11.47 -13.46 12.04
N ASP A 47 11.59 -13.07 10.78
CA ASP A 47 12.43 -11.94 10.37
C ASP A 47 11.93 -10.60 10.91
N ASP A 48 10.60 -10.38 10.96
CA ASP A 48 10.01 -9.15 11.51
C ASP A 48 9.95 -9.16 13.06
N ASN A 49 10.05 -10.35 13.68
CA ASN A 49 9.94 -10.55 15.14
C ASN A 49 11.29 -10.92 15.81
N ARG A 50 12.40 -10.37 15.32
CA ARG A 50 13.80 -10.62 15.76
C ARG A 50 14.07 -10.57 17.28
N ASN A 51 13.13 -10.12 18.11
CA ASN A 51 13.30 -10.00 19.56
C ASN A 51 12.35 -10.89 20.40
N GLY A 52 11.51 -11.73 19.80
CA GLY A 52 10.30 -12.21 20.48
C GLY A 52 10.29 -13.62 21.08
N SER A 53 10.88 -14.66 20.47
CA SER A 53 10.75 -16.02 21.03
C SER A 53 11.81 -17.01 20.53
N PRO A 54 12.60 -17.64 21.40
CA PRO A 54 13.66 -18.58 21.00
C PRO A 54 13.13 -19.94 20.47
N ASN A 55 11.81 -20.11 20.30
CA ASN A 55 11.19 -21.40 20.00
C ASN A 55 10.56 -21.51 18.61
N TYR A 56 10.97 -20.69 17.63
CA TYR A 56 10.44 -20.75 16.27
C TYR A 56 10.59 -22.13 15.60
N SER A 57 11.57 -22.93 16.02
CA SER A 57 11.77 -24.32 15.55
C SER A 57 10.55 -25.22 15.77
N LYS A 58 9.72 -24.91 16.77
CA LYS A 58 8.59 -25.75 17.24
C LYS A 58 7.22 -25.33 16.72
N TRP A 59 7.13 -24.30 15.88
CA TRP A 59 5.83 -23.84 15.39
C TRP A 59 5.14 -24.89 14.53
N GLU A 60 3.96 -25.30 14.98
CA GLU A 60 3.07 -26.17 14.26
C GLU A 60 2.32 -25.40 13.16
N LYS A 61 1.62 -26.12 12.29
CA LYS A 61 0.86 -25.49 11.20
C LYS A 61 -0.25 -24.57 11.71
N ALA A 62 -0.84 -24.89 12.86
CA ALA A 62 -1.85 -24.04 13.51
C ALA A 62 -1.22 -22.73 14.00
N ASP A 63 -0.09 -22.82 14.72
CA ASP A 63 0.64 -21.65 15.22
C ASP A 63 1.04 -20.70 14.09
N ILE A 64 1.58 -21.22 12.98
CA ILE A 64 1.97 -20.39 11.83
C ILE A 64 0.76 -19.59 11.31
N LEU A 65 -0.41 -20.23 11.21
CA LEU A 65 -1.62 -19.57 10.71
C LEU A 65 -2.13 -18.52 11.71
N GLU A 66 -2.14 -18.83 13.00
CA GLU A 66 -2.59 -17.91 14.05
C GLU A 66 -1.68 -16.67 14.12
N MET A 67 -0.36 -16.89 14.22
CA MET A 67 0.63 -15.81 14.25
C MET A 67 0.57 -14.94 13.00
N SER A 68 0.27 -15.53 11.84
CA SER A 68 0.11 -14.77 10.59
C SER A 68 -1.11 -13.87 10.60
N VAL A 69 -2.22 -14.35 11.14
CA VAL A 69 -3.45 -13.53 11.24
C VAL A 69 -3.21 -12.34 12.16
N ASP A 70 -2.56 -12.56 13.30
CA ASP A 70 -2.25 -11.48 14.24
C ASP A 70 -1.23 -10.50 13.68
N TYR A 71 -0.22 -10.99 12.96
CA TYR A 71 0.72 -10.16 12.23
C TYR A 71 0.01 -9.27 11.20
N ILE A 72 -0.89 -9.82 10.38
CA ILE A 72 -1.67 -9.05 9.40
C ILE A 72 -2.54 -7.99 10.10
N ARG A 73 -3.17 -8.33 11.23
CA ARG A 73 -3.95 -7.36 12.02
C ARG A 73 -3.05 -6.25 12.55
N GLN A 74 -1.86 -6.58 13.06
CA GLN A 74 -0.90 -5.59 13.54
C GLN A 74 -0.40 -4.70 12.40
N LEU A 75 -0.09 -5.27 11.23
CA LEU A 75 0.34 -4.54 10.05
C LEU A 75 -0.74 -3.56 9.59
N LYS A 76 -2.02 -3.98 9.54
CA LYS A 76 -3.15 -3.09 9.23
C LYS A 76 -3.25 -1.92 10.22
N ARG A 77 -3.05 -2.18 11.52
CA ARG A 77 -3.02 -1.11 12.53
C ARG A 77 -1.85 -0.15 12.32
N ARG A 78 -0.64 -0.67 12.07
CA ARG A 78 0.56 0.15 11.78
C ARG A 78 0.35 1.03 10.56
N ILE A 79 -0.21 0.48 9.47
CA ILE A 79 -0.55 1.23 8.26
C ILE A 79 -1.58 2.31 8.57
N ALA A 80 -2.67 1.99 9.28
CA ALA A 80 -3.70 2.96 9.63
C ALA A 80 -3.17 4.11 10.52
N VAL A 81 -2.27 3.82 11.45
CA VAL A 81 -1.60 4.84 12.27
C VAL A 81 -0.65 5.68 11.41
N ASN A 82 0.13 5.07 10.52
CA ASN A 82 1.03 5.79 9.62
C ASN A 82 0.26 6.69 8.63
N SER A 83 -0.91 6.25 8.15
CA SER A 83 -1.81 7.06 7.32
C SER A 83 -2.43 8.23 8.07
N LYS A 84 -2.58 8.14 9.41
CA LYS A 84 -3.02 9.26 10.26
C LYS A 84 -1.86 10.19 10.67
N ALA A 85 -0.66 9.65 10.79
CA ALA A 85 0.56 10.40 11.14
C ALA A 85 1.12 11.21 9.96
N LYS A 86 0.92 10.72 8.73
CA LYS A 86 0.99 11.57 7.53
C LYS A 86 -0.29 12.38 7.49
N GLN A 87 -0.33 13.52 8.20
CA GLN A 87 -1.33 14.56 7.93
C GLN A 87 -1.36 14.74 6.40
N PRO A 88 -2.46 14.40 5.71
CA PRO A 88 -2.54 14.67 4.29
C PRO A 88 -2.29 16.17 4.14
N PHE A 89 -1.37 16.56 3.26
CA PHE A 89 -1.11 17.96 2.97
C PHE A 89 -2.45 18.68 2.81
N SER A 90 -2.81 19.47 3.81
CA SER A 90 -4.14 20.02 3.92
C SER A 90 -4.06 21.40 3.29
N LEU A 91 -4.50 21.45 2.03
CA LEU A 91 -4.49 22.67 1.23
C LEU A 91 -4.99 23.91 2.00
N PRO A 92 -6.06 23.85 2.82
CA PRO A 92 -6.50 25.00 3.61
C PRO A 92 -5.46 25.49 4.63
N TYR A 93 -4.74 24.59 5.30
CA TYR A 93 -3.71 24.98 6.27
C TYR A 93 -2.45 25.51 5.57
N PHE A 94 -2.11 24.96 4.39
CA PHE A 94 -1.03 25.52 3.57
C PHE A 94 -1.36 26.93 3.10
N VAL A 95 -2.58 27.15 2.59
CA VAL A 95 -3.04 28.47 2.13
C VAL A 95 -3.05 29.46 3.28
N ASP A 96 -3.60 29.08 4.43
CA ASP A 96 -3.62 29.92 5.64
C ASP A 96 -2.20 30.28 6.11
N GLY A 97 -1.31 29.30 6.23
CA GLY A 97 0.09 29.53 6.61
C GLY A 97 0.85 30.41 5.60
N PHE A 98 0.62 30.20 4.30
CA PHE A 98 1.20 31.03 3.25
C PHE A 98 0.70 32.48 3.32
N SER A 99 -0.62 32.68 3.45
CA SER A 99 -1.22 34.00 3.61
C SER A 99 -0.73 34.71 4.87
N ASN A 100 -0.54 33.98 5.97
CA ASN A 100 0.06 34.51 7.19
C ASN A 100 1.50 34.99 6.96
N CYS A 101 2.32 34.21 6.26
CA CYS A 101 3.69 34.60 5.93
C CYS A 101 3.75 35.87 5.07
N VAL A 102 2.92 35.95 4.02
CA VAL A 102 2.84 37.14 3.16
C VAL A 102 2.38 38.37 3.95
N ARG A 103 1.43 38.22 4.88
CA ARG A 103 0.98 39.30 5.77
C ARG A 103 2.08 39.77 6.72
N GLU A 104 2.84 38.84 7.31
CA GLU A 104 3.98 39.19 8.16
C GLU A 104 5.06 39.95 7.37
N MET A 105 5.34 39.56 6.12
CA MET A 105 6.25 40.30 5.24
C MET A 105 5.80 41.75 5.01
N GLN A 106 4.50 42.00 4.96
CA GLN A 106 3.95 43.37 4.88
C GLN A 106 4.10 44.11 6.22
N ASN A 107 3.86 43.43 7.34
CA ASN A 107 3.99 44.03 8.69
C ASN A 107 5.43 44.48 8.99
N TYR A 108 6.46 43.73 8.56
CA TYR A 108 7.86 44.13 8.78
C TYR A 108 8.20 45.47 8.11
N THR A 109 7.58 45.79 6.98
CA THR A 109 7.78 47.09 6.31
C THR A 109 7.22 48.29 7.11
N LEU A 110 6.34 48.04 8.09
CA LEU A 110 5.74 49.04 8.97
C LEU A 110 6.52 49.20 10.29
N LEU A 111 7.31 48.20 10.68
CA LEU A 111 8.00 48.16 11.97
C LEU A 111 9.43 48.72 11.92
N GLU A 112 10.10 48.65 10.77
CA GLU A 112 11.48 49.09 10.61
C GLU A 112 11.62 50.29 9.65
N LYS A 113 12.71 51.05 9.79
CA LYS A 113 13.10 52.12 8.85
C LYS A 113 13.64 51.52 7.53
N TRP A 114 12.78 50.85 6.77
CA TRP A 114 13.13 50.35 5.45
C TRP A 114 13.32 51.52 4.47
N SER A 115 14.35 51.43 3.63
CA SER A 115 14.52 52.37 2.51
C SER A 115 13.34 52.27 1.54
N ALA A 116 13.11 53.32 0.73
CA ALA A 116 12.05 53.31 -0.27
C ALA A 116 12.17 52.10 -1.23
N ASP A 117 13.40 51.82 -1.68
CA ASP A 117 13.69 50.70 -2.58
C ASP A 117 13.34 49.34 -1.97
N MET A 118 13.69 49.12 -0.69
CA MET A 118 13.39 47.87 0.00
C MET A 118 11.88 47.65 0.17
N ARG A 119 11.12 48.72 0.41
CA ARG A 119 9.64 48.65 0.46
C ARG A 119 9.06 48.34 -0.91
N GLU A 120 9.62 48.89 -1.98
CA GLU A 120 9.20 48.58 -3.35
C GLU A 120 9.48 47.12 -3.72
N TYR A 121 10.68 46.60 -3.41
CA TYR A 121 11.01 45.19 -3.62
C TYR A 121 10.09 44.25 -2.85
N ASN A 122 9.82 44.55 -1.58
CA ASN A 122 8.88 43.77 -0.77
C ASN A 122 7.45 43.82 -1.35
N SER A 123 6.98 44.98 -1.77
CA SER A 123 5.65 45.14 -2.40
C SER A 123 5.52 44.31 -3.69
N ARG A 124 6.55 44.35 -4.56
CA ARG A 124 6.60 43.54 -5.78
C ARG A 124 6.61 42.04 -5.47
N LEU A 125 7.40 41.62 -4.49
CA LEU A 125 7.50 40.23 -4.07
C LEU A 125 6.17 39.72 -3.49
N THR A 126 5.57 40.49 -2.57
CA THR A 126 4.27 40.20 -1.97
C THR A 126 3.17 40.09 -3.02
N SER A 127 3.16 41.00 -4.00
CA SER A 127 2.21 40.97 -5.11
C SER A 127 2.38 39.71 -5.98
N HIS A 128 3.63 39.35 -6.28
CA HIS A 128 3.93 38.13 -7.05
C HIS A 128 3.50 36.86 -6.32
N LEU A 129 3.84 36.74 -5.03
CA LEU A 129 3.49 35.58 -4.20
C LEU A 129 1.98 35.42 -4.07
N THR A 130 1.25 36.52 -3.88
CA THR A 130 -0.22 36.52 -3.80
C THR A 130 -0.84 36.08 -5.13
N ALA A 131 -0.36 36.60 -6.26
CA ALA A 131 -0.84 36.20 -7.58
C ALA A 131 -0.58 34.71 -7.87
N ARG A 132 0.58 34.18 -7.46
CA ARG A 132 0.90 32.76 -7.62
C ARG A 132 0.03 31.87 -6.76
N LEU A 133 -0.27 32.27 -5.52
CA LEU A 133 -1.22 31.55 -4.66
C LEU A 133 -2.63 31.52 -5.28
N GLN A 134 -3.09 32.64 -5.85
CA GLN A 134 -4.39 32.71 -6.52
C GLN A 134 -4.45 31.80 -7.76
N LEU A 135 -3.39 31.77 -8.57
CA LEU A 135 -3.31 30.86 -9.71
C LEU A 135 -3.37 29.40 -9.25
N PHE A 136 -2.60 29.05 -8.22
CA PHE A 136 -2.62 27.71 -7.63
C PHE A 136 -4.03 27.32 -7.17
N LEU A 137 -4.77 28.21 -6.50
CA LEU A 137 -6.14 27.95 -6.05
C LEU A 137 -7.16 27.85 -7.19
N ASN A 138 -6.88 28.47 -8.34
CA ASN A 138 -7.75 28.46 -9.50
C ASN A 138 -7.51 27.27 -10.44
N GLU A 139 -6.45 26.48 -10.24
CA GLU A 139 -6.17 25.27 -11.01
C GLU A 139 -7.30 24.22 -10.82
N PRO A 140 -7.87 23.68 -11.92
CA PRO A 140 -9.02 22.76 -11.87
C PRO A 140 -8.71 21.44 -11.14
N ILE A 141 -7.43 21.06 -11.03
CA ILE A 141 -6.97 19.82 -10.41
C ILE A 141 -7.26 19.80 -8.89
N MET A 142 -7.35 20.95 -8.23
CA MET A 142 -7.52 21.03 -6.78
C MET A 142 -8.98 21.15 -6.30
N LYS A 143 -9.94 21.41 -7.19
CA LYS A 143 -11.37 21.47 -6.84
C LYS A 143 -12.00 20.09 -6.60
N VAL A 144 -11.31 19.00 -6.98
CA VAL A 144 -11.85 17.63 -6.95
C VAL A 144 -11.90 17.03 -5.54
N THR A 145 -11.16 17.57 -4.56
CA THR A 145 -11.05 16.93 -3.23
C THR A 145 -12.06 17.44 -2.19
N VAL A 146 -12.98 18.36 -2.54
CA VAL A 146 -13.98 18.92 -1.61
C VAL A 146 -15.40 18.71 -2.13
N LYS A 147 -15.75 17.47 -2.49
CA LYS A 147 -17.15 17.01 -2.53
C LYS A 147 -17.24 15.54 -2.12
N GLN A 148 -17.18 15.30 -0.81
CA GLN A 148 -17.87 14.16 -0.20
C GLN A 148 -18.81 14.71 0.87
N GLN A 149 -20.06 14.91 0.48
CA GLN A 149 -21.25 14.76 1.31
C GLN A 149 -22.44 14.46 0.40
#